data_AF-A0A955Q3T9-F1
#
_entry.id   AF-A0A955Q3T9-F1
#
_cell.length_a   1.000
_cell.length_b   1.000
_cell.length_c   1.000
_cell.angle_alpha   90.00
_cell.angle_beta   90.00
_cell.angle_gamma   90.00
#
_symmetry.space_group_name_H-M   'P 1'
#
loop_
_entity.id
_entity.type
_entity.pdbx_description
1 polymer ?
#
loop_
_entity_poly.entity_id
_entity_poly.type
_entity_poly.pdbx_seq_one_letter_code
_entity_poly.pdbx_strand_id
1 'polypeptide(L)' 'MFMDCVMCGMCAPVCIADIAPNLVALYASRAQGVHFTEKPEGLSKRIQEITDGHFQQEWDRILKLSDEELQNTSAATT' A
#
# COMPACT_ATOMS: atom_id res chain seq x y z
N MET A 1 18.31 1.10 -17.46
CA MET A 1 18.12 -0.03 -16.54
C MET A 1 18.66 0.38 -15.17
N PHE A 2 17.95 1.29 -14.49
CA PHE A 2 18.22 1.57 -13.09
C PHE A 2 17.33 0.63 -12.29
N MET A 3 17.90 -0.14 -11.37
CA MET A 3 17.12 -0.92 -10.41
C MET A 3 16.14 0.00 -9.69
N ASP A 4 14.94 -0.49 -9.43
CA ASP A 4 14.04 0.15 -8.49
C ASP A 4 14.76 0.32 -7.14
N CYS A 5 14.69 1.51 -6.57
CA CYS A 5 15.33 1.80 -5.29
C CYS A 5 14.71 0.90 -4.20
N VAL A 6 15.50 -0.04 -3.66
CA VAL A 6 15.09 -0.90 -2.51
C VAL A 6 15.40 -0.27 -1.15
N MET A 7 15.73 1.03 -1.13
CA MET A 7 16.05 1.78 0.09
C MET A 7 17.24 1.22 0.89
N CYS A 8 18.24 0.60 0.22
CA CYS A 8 19.41 0.01 0.88
C CYS A 8 20.38 1.04 1.51
N GLY A 9 20.25 2.33 1.20
CA GLY A 9 21.08 3.39 1.79
C GLY A 9 22.53 3.48 1.28
N MET A 10 22.96 2.62 0.33
CA MET A 10 24.33 2.64 -0.21
C MET A 10 24.71 3.96 -0.91
N CYS A 11 23.73 4.80 -1.25
CA CYS A 11 23.95 6.12 -1.82
C CYS A 11 24.33 7.20 -0.79
N ALA A 12 24.08 6.99 0.52
CA ALA A 12 24.40 7.98 1.54
C ALA A 12 25.92 8.09 1.81
N PRO A 13 26.69 6.99 2.00
CA PRO A 13 28.13 7.10 2.27
C PRO A 13 28.96 7.69 1.13
N VAL A 14 28.46 7.64 -0.10
CA VAL A 14 29.14 8.17 -1.30
C VAL A 14 28.76 9.62 -1.62
N CYS A 15 27.86 10.21 -0.84
CA CYS A 15 27.35 11.55 -1.12
C CYS A 15 28.30 12.64 -0.59
N ILE A 16 28.87 13.42 -1.50
CA ILE A 16 29.77 14.55 -1.16
C ILE A 16 29.09 15.67 -0.37
N ALA A 17 27.76 15.75 -0.41
CA ALA A 17 26.96 16.76 0.28
C ALA A 17 26.47 16.30 1.66
N ASP A 18 26.87 15.10 2.10
CA ASP A 18 26.48 14.51 3.39
C ASP A 18 24.96 14.45 3.61
N ILE A 19 24.23 14.15 2.52
CA ILE A 19 22.79 13.89 2.55
C ILE A 19 22.52 12.41 2.35
N ALA A 20 21.30 11.97 2.68
CA ALA A 20 20.79 10.63 2.38
C ALA A 20 19.91 10.67 1.11
N PRO A 21 20.44 10.41 -0.10
CA PRO A 21 19.70 10.63 -1.35
C PRO A 21 18.47 9.74 -1.48
N ASN A 22 18.49 8.54 -0.91
CA ASN A 22 17.34 7.63 -0.83
C ASN A 22 16.14 8.25 -0.09
N LEU A 23 16.39 9.01 0.98
CA LEU A 23 15.34 9.69 1.73
C LEU A 23 14.81 10.92 0.99
N VAL A 24 15.69 11.65 0.30
CA VAL A 24 15.30 12.77 -0.57
C VAL A 24 14.41 12.28 -1.71
N ALA A 25 14.79 11.18 -2.36
CA ALA A 25 13.97 10.56 -3.40
C ALA A 25 12.61 10.08 -2.86
N LEU A 26 12.58 9.45 -1.68
CA LEU A 26 11.32 9.06 -1.03
C LEU A 26 10.41 10.26 -0.74
N TYR A 27 10.98 11.35 -0.21
CA TYR A 27 10.25 12.59 0.03
C TYR A 27 9.67 13.15 -1.27
N ALA A 28 10.49 13.25 -2.32
CA ALA A 28 10.05 13.74 -3.63
C ALA A 28 8.90 12.88 -4.20
N SER A 29 9.01 11.55 -4.15
CA SER A 29 7.95 10.64 -4.59
C SER A 29 6.65 10.81 -3.79
N ARG A 30 6.73 11.02 -2.48
CA ARG A 30 5.57 11.29 -1.62
C ARG A 30 4.93 12.63 -1.94
N ALA A 31 5.74 13.69 -2.08
CA ALA A 31 5.27 15.01 -2.45
C ALA A 31 4.59 15.01 -3.83
N GLN A 32 5.18 14.28 -4.80
CA GLN A 32 4.57 14.02 -6.10
C GLN A 32 3.19 13.38 -5.96
N GLY A 33 3.09 12.27 -5.23
CA GLY A 33 1.84 11.55 -5.04
C GLY A 33 0.75 12.34 -4.32
N VAL A 34 1.11 13.22 -3.38
CA VAL A 34 0.14 14.02 -2.62
C VAL A 34 -0.34 15.25 -3.38
N HIS A 35 0.55 15.93 -4.11
CA HIS A 35 0.27 17.27 -4.65
C HIS A 35 0.12 17.32 -6.17
N PHE A 36 0.73 16.38 -6.90
CA PHE A 36 0.92 16.49 -8.34
C PHE A 36 0.41 15.29 -9.14
N THR A 37 -0.13 14.27 -8.47
CA THR A 37 -0.74 13.10 -9.10
C THR A 37 -2.23 13.08 -8.82
N GLU A 38 -3.04 12.80 -9.85
CA GLU A 38 -4.47 12.59 -9.68
C GLU A 38 -4.73 11.40 -8.76
N LYS A 39 -5.69 11.56 -7.84
CA LYS A 39 -6.04 10.47 -6.92
C LYS A 39 -6.70 9.35 -7.72
N PRO A 40 -6.29 8.08 -7.53
CA PRO A 40 -6.90 6.95 -8.22
C PRO A 40 -8.41 6.88 -7.93
N GLU A 41 -9.24 6.89 -8.98
CA GLU A 41 -10.70 6.83 -8.83
C GLU A 41 -11.16 5.59 -8.06
N GLY A 42 -10.48 4.45 -8.30
CA GLY A 42 -10.76 3.19 -7.62
C GLY A 42 -10.64 3.27 -6.09
N LEU A 43 -9.73 4.11 -5.57
CA LEU A 43 -9.58 4.31 -4.14
C LEU A 43 -10.80 5.03 -3.56
N SER A 44 -11.22 6.13 -4.20
CA SER A 44 -12.40 6.89 -3.77
C SER A 44 -13.66 6.03 -3.82
N LYS A 45 -13.84 5.28 -4.91
CA LYS A 45 -14.97 4.35 -5.06
C LYS A 45 -14.97 3.30 -3.95
N ARG A 46 -13.83 2.68 -3.67
CA ARG A 46 -13.73 1.64 -2.63
C ARG A 46 -14.02 2.18 -1.24
N ILE A 47 -13.54 3.39 -0.91
CA ILE A 47 -13.86 4.06 0.36
C ILE A 47 -15.37 4.28 0.49
N GLN A 48 -16.02 4.71 -0.60
CA GLN A 48 -17.47 4.91 -0.62
C GLN A 48 -18.22 3.59 -0.41
N GLU A 49 -17.87 2.52 -1.13
CA GLU A 49 -18.47 1.18 -0.96
C GLU A 49 -18.35 0.66 0.48
N ILE A 50 -17.20 0.91 1.14
CA ILE A 50 -17.00 0.56 2.56
C ILE A 50 -17.93 1.40 3.45
N THR A 51 -18.01 2.71 3.20
CA THR A 51 -18.84 3.65 3.97
C THR A 51 -20.33 3.33 3.83
N ASP A 52 -20.75 2.93 2.63
CA ASP A 52 -22.13 2.53 2.32
C ASP A 52 -22.48 1.14 2.85
N GLY A 53 -21.54 0.45 3.49
CA GLY A 53 -21.76 -0.85 4.12
C GLY A 53 -21.89 -2.01 3.12
N HIS A 54 -21.45 -1.85 1.87
CA HIS A 54 -21.56 -2.89 0.83
C HIS A 54 -20.93 -4.22 1.24
N PHE A 55 -19.91 -4.18 2.12
CA PHE A 55 -19.19 -5.36 2.60
C PHE A 55 -19.60 -5.82 4.01
N GLN A 56 -20.58 -5.18 4.65
CA GLN A 56 -20.91 -5.45 6.05
C GLN A 56 -21.35 -6.90 6.27
N GLN A 57 -22.21 -7.44 5.39
CA GLN A 57 -22.72 -8.81 5.52
C GLN A 57 -21.61 -9.85 5.36
N GLU A 58 -20.72 -9.65 4.37
CA GLU A 58 -19.60 -10.58 4.16
C GLU A 58 -18.60 -10.47 5.32
N TRP A 59 -18.36 -9.27 5.84
CA TRP A 59 -17.54 -9.10 7.03
C TRP A 59 -18.12 -9.80 8.26
N ASP A 60 -19.42 -9.61 8.52
CA ASP A 60 -20.11 -10.25 9.63
C ASP A 60 -20.10 -11.78 9.52
N ARG A 61 -20.16 -12.30 8.29
CA ARG A 61 -20.01 -13.73 8.01
C ARG A 61 -18.59 -14.20 8.33
N ILE A 62 -17.58 -13.55 7.77
CA ILE A 62 -16.16 -13.94 7.95
C ILE A 62 -15.77 -13.90 9.42
N LEU A 63 -16.20 -12.87 10.17
CA LEU A 63 -15.87 -12.72 11.60
C LEU A 63 -16.53 -13.77 12.50
N LYS A 64 -17.53 -14.51 12.00
CA LYS A 64 -18.21 -15.59 12.74
C LYS A 64 -17.69 -16.98 12.40
N LEU A 65 -16.82 -17.12 11.39
CA LEU A 65 -16.24 -18.40 11.01
C LEU A 65 -15.31 -18.91 12.12
N SER A 66 -15.30 -20.23 12.31
CA SER A 66 -14.30 -20.91 13.13
C SER A 66 -12.93 -20.94 12.45
N ASP A 67 -11.87 -21.20 13.21
CA ASP A 67 -10.50 -21.31 12.67
C ASP A 67 -10.39 -22.37 11.55
N GLU A 68 -11.10 -23.48 11.67
CA GLU A 68 -11.15 -24.53 10.64
C GLU A 68 -11.84 -24.04 9.35
N GLU A 69 -12.96 -23.32 9.48
CA GLU A 69 -13.67 -22.74 8.34
C GLU A 69 -12.87 -21.62 7.66
N LEU A 70 -12.15 -20.80 8.42
CA LEU A 70 -11.27 -19.76 7.90
C LEU A 70 -10.09 -20.34 7.11
N GLN A 71 -9.47 -21.40 7.62
CA GLN A 71 -8.39 -22.12 6.93
C GLN A 71 -8.86 -22.67 5.59
N ASN A 72 -10.04 -23.29 5.56
CA ASN A 72 -10.63 -23.82 4.32
C ASN A 72 -11.04 -22.71 3.33
N THR A 73 -11.50 -21.56 3.83
CA THR A 73 -11.91 -20.42 2.98
C THR A 73 -10.69 -19.70 2.36
N SER A 74 -9.59 -19.58 3.11
CA SER A 74 -8.35 -18.95 2.62
C SER A 74 -7.54 -19.83 1.66
N ALA A 75 -7.64 -21.16 1.77
CA ALA A 75 -6.93 -22.11 0.92
C ALA A 75 -7.51 -22.25 -0.51
N ALA A 76 -8.73 -21.75 -0.76
CA ALA A 76 -9.42 -21.86 -2.05
C ALA A 76 -9.19 -20.69 -3.02
N THR A 77 -8.31 -19.72 -2.68
CA THR A 77 -7.96 -18.62 -3.58
C THR A 77 -6.71 -18.99 -4.39
N THR A 78 -6.87 -19.89 -5.35
CA THR A 78 -5.93 -20.09 -6.47
C THR A 78 -6.74 -20.18 -7.76
#